data_AF-A0A1H8XAD9-F1
#
_entry.id   AF-A0A1H8XAD9-F1
#
_cell.length_a   1.000
_cell.length_b   1.000
_cell.length_c   1.000
_cell.angle_alpha   90.00
_cell.angle_beta   90.00
_cell.angle_gamma   90.00
#
_symmetry.space_group_name_H-M   'P 1'
#
loop_
_entity.id
_entity.type
_entity.pdbx_description
1 polymer ?
#
loop_
_entity_poly.entity_id
_entity_poly.type
_entity_poly.pdbx_seq_one_letter_code
_entity_poly.pdbx_strand_id
1 'polypeptide(L)'
;MSDNLELANLSIGRIQIAELAQDKYPIISISFLAFCVSYMIHSSDKQDPKPIPLRFWRSSSGQEPVRDWLNELSREDQKVVGRDIARVQFGWPVGLPVCRPLGGGLWEVRSTLKSRREARVLFGFYEGMLIALHAFIKKTQKTPADDLELAKQRMKEVRS
;
A
#
# COMPACT_ATOMS: atom_id res chain seq x y z
N MET A 1 -27.27 35.19 -3.37
CA MET A 1 -28.55 34.52 -3.05
C MET A 1 -28.38 33.01 -3.19
N SER A 2 -27.35 32.48 -2.54
CA SER A 2 -26.83 31.11 -2.68
C SER A 2 -26.48 30.52 -1.30
N ASP A 3 -26.20 31.38 -0.33
CA ASP A 3 -25.63 30.97 0.96
C ASP A 3 -26.71 30.50 1.96
N ASN A 4 -27.98 30.83 1.71
CA ASN A 4 -29.09 30.42 2.58
C ASN A 4 -29.55 28.98 2.34
N LEU A 5 -29.31 28.39 1.16
CA LEU A 5 -29.67 26.99 0.89
C LEU A 5 -28.63 26.00 1.44
N GLU A 6 -27.35 26.38 1.50
CA GLU A 6 -26.29 25.52 2.04
C GLU A 6 -26.36 25.43 3.57
N LEU A 7 -26.64 26.56 4.24
CA LEU A 7 -26.90 26.60 5.69
C LEU A 7 -28.20 25.88 6.06
N ALA A 8 -29.24 25.94 5.21
CA ALA A 8 -30.47 25.19 5.42
C ALA A 8 -30.24 23.67 5.27
N ASN A 9 -29.48 23.22 4.27
CA ASN A 9 -29.15 21.80 4.09
C ASN A 9 -28.26 21.24 5.21
N LEU A 10 -27.30 22.04 5.70
CA LEU A 10 -26.50 21.71 6.89
C LEU A 10 -27.34 21.68 8.16
N SER A 11 -28.32 22.58 8.30
CA SER A 11 -29.21 22.64 9.47
C SER A 11 -30.26 21.52 9.47
N ILE A 12 -30.83 21.17 8.32
CA ILE A 12 -31.80 20.07 8.18
C ILE A 12 -31.11 18.72 8.38
N GLY A 13 -29.89 18.54 7.84
CA GLY A 13 -29.06 17.38 8.14
C GLY A 13 -28.64 17.28 9.61
N ARG A 14 -28.39 18.40 10.29
CA ARG A 14 -28.07 18.44 11.73
C ARG A 14 -29.22 17.96 12.62
N ILE A 15 -30.47 18.31 12.30
CA ILE A 15 -31.64 17.91 13.09
C ILE A 15 -31.89 16.41 12.92
N GLN A 16 -31.83 15.88 11.68
CA GLN A 16 -32.07 14.47 11.40
C GLN A 16 -31.05 13.54 12.10
N ILE A 17 -29.78 13.93 12.18
CA ILE A 17 -28.71 13.12 12.80
C ILE A 17 -28.77 13.17 14.33
N ALA A 18 -29.15 14.30 14.92
CA ALA A 18 -29.35 14.42 16.37
C ALA A 18 -30.55 13.58 16.84
N GLU A 19 -31.64 13.59 16.08
CA GLU A 19 -32.87 12.85 16.37
C GLU A 19 -32.68 11.33 16.21
N LEU A 20 -31.95 10.89 15.16
CA LEU A 20 -31.55 9.48 14.99
C LEU A 20 -30.60 8.96 16.08
N ALA A 21 -29.80 9.83 16.69
CA ALA A 21 -28.84 9.43 17.72
C ALA A 21 -29.45 9.37 19.12
N GLN A 22 -30.49 10.18 19.40
CA GLN A 22 -31.26 10.11 20.66
C GLN A 22 -32.07 8.82 20.75
N ASP A 23 -32.64 8.34 19.64
CA ASP A 23 -33.38 7.08 19.58
C ASP A 23 -32.48 5.84 19.79
N LYS A 24 -31.22 5.93 19.34
CA LYS A 24 -30.28 4.79 19.38
C LYS A 24 -29.50 4.68 20.70
N TYR A 25 -29.36 5.76 21.46
CA TYR A 25 -28.57 5.81 22.70
C TYR A 25 -29.21 6.64 23.82
N PRO A 26 -30.36 6.20 24.37
CA PRO A 26 -31.22 7.02 25.24
C PRO A 26 -30.63 7.33 26.64
N ILE A 27 -29.49 6.76 27.00
CA ILE A 27 -28.90 6.84 28.35
C ILE A 27 -27.58 7.65 28.37
N ILE A 28 -27.11 8.12 27.21
CA ILE A 28 -25.86 8.88 27.10
C ILE A 28 -26.18 10.38 27.29
N SER A 29 -25.53 11.03 28.26
CA SER A 29 -25.73 12.47 28.53
C SER A 29 -25.56 13.31 27.26
N ILE A 30 -26.41 14.31 27.08
CA ILE A 30 -26.40 15.25 25.94
C ILE A 30 -24.99 15.85 25.72
N SER A 31 -24.22 16.03 26.80
CA SER A 31 -22.83 16.50 26.74
C SER A 31 -21.88 15.53 26.02
N PHE A 32 -22.09 14.22 26.18
CA PHE A 32 -21.27 13.17 25.57
C PHE A 32 -21.68 12.92 24.12
N LEU A 33 -22.97 13.06 23.80
CA LEU A 33 -23.45 13.06 22.42
C LEU A 33 -22.89 14.26 21.63
N ALA A 34 -22.87 15.46 22.24
CA ALA A 34 -22.24 16.64 21.65
C ALA A 34 -20.73 16.45 21.43
N PHE A 35 -20.03 15.78 22.35
CA PHE A 35 -18.61 15.43 22.16
C PHE A 35 -18.40 14.43 21.01
N CYS A 36 -19.22 13.38 20.91
CA CYS A 36 -19.15 12.42 19.80
C CYS A 36 -19.47 13.07 18.45
N VAL A 37 -20.48 13.94 18.39
CA VAL A 37 -20.83 14.67 17.18
C VAL A 37 -19.73 15.67 16.83
N SER A 38 -19.15 16.39 17.80
CA SER A 38 -18.01 17.27 17.57
C SER A 38 -16.76 16.52 17.10
N TYR A 39 -16.48 15.32 17.67
CA TYR A 39 -15.38 14.44 17.25
C TYR A 39 -15.61 13.85 15.85
N MET A 40 -16.84 13.48 15.51
CA MET A 40 -17.20 13.03 14.16
C MET A 40 -17.13 14.17 13.14
N ILE A 41 -17.51 15.40 13.52
CA ILE A 41 -17.39 16.59 12.68
C ILE A 41 -15.91 17.02 12.49
N HIS A 42 -15.06 16.85 13.51
CA HIS A 42 -13.62 17.14 13.45
C HIS A 42 -12.76 16.02 12.83
N SER A 43 -13.34 14.87 12.44
CA SER A 43 -12.58 13.73 11.88
C SER A 43 -12.52 13.69 10.34
N SER A 44 -12.92 14.76 9.64
CA SER A 44 -13.02 14.76 8.17
C SER A 44 -11.74 15.12 7.40
N ASP A 45 -10.56 15.21 8.03
CA ASP A 45 -9.29 15.51 7.31
C ASP A 45 -8.13 14.57 7.63
N LYS A 46 -8.42 13.30 7.94
CA LYS A 46 -7.39 12.26 7.80
C LYS A 46 -7.42 11.76 6.36
N GLN A 47 -6.70 12.43 5.46
CA GLN A 47 -6.40 11.83 4.16
C GLN A 47 -5.67 10.50 4.42
N ASP A 48 -6.32 9.39 4.07
CA ASP A 48 -5.66 8.08 4.11
C ASP A 48 -4.35 8.17 3.32
N PRO A 49 -3.24 7.63 3.85
CA PRO A 49 -1.95 7.70 3.17
C PRO A 49 -2.07 7.03 1.80
N LYS A 50 -1.90 7.84 0.74
CA LYS A 50 -1.91 7.34 -0.63
C LYS A 50 -0.66 6.48 -0.86
N PRO A 51 -0.80 5.21 -1.27
CA PRO A 51 0.35 4.36 -1.51
C PRO A 51 1.14 4.85 -2.72
N ILE A 52 2.46 4.68 -2.70
CA ILE A 52 3.29 4.78 -3.90
C ILE A 52 2.78 3.74 -4.91
N PRO A 53 2.41 4.13 -6.15
CA PRO A 53 1.91 3.18 -7.12
C PRO A 53 2.95 2.10 -7.45
N LEU A 54 2.51 0.85 -7.58
CA LEU A 54 3.33 -0.27 -8.01
C LEU A 54 3.00 -0.65 -9.45
N ARG A 55 4.02 -0.80 -10.29
CA ARG A 55 3.93 -1.37 -11.63
C ARG A 55 4.81 -2.60 -11.73
N PHE A 56 4.34 -3.59 -12.49
CA PHE A 56 5.16 -4.73 -12.87
C PHE A 56 5.91 -4.37 -14.14
N TRP A 57 7.22 -4.59 -14.15
CA TRP A 57 7.99 -4.52 -15.39
C TRP A 57 7.44 -5.53 -16.37
N ARG A 58 7.34 -5.11 -17.63
CA ARG A 58 6.82 -5.90 -18.72
C ARG A 58 7.89 -6.00 -19.80
N SER A 59 8.16 -7.22 -20.25
CA SER A 59 9.06 -7.46 -21.38
C SER A 59 8.49 -6.90 -22.70
N SER A 60 9.33 -6.77 -23.72
CA SER A 60 8.89 -6.44 -25.08
C SER A 60 7.85 -7.43 -25.63
N SER A 61 7.91 -8.70 -25.21
CA SER A 61 6.92 -9.74 -25.55
C SER A 61 5.61 -9.67 -24.73
N GLY A 62 5.49 -8.73 -23.79
CA GLY A 62 4.29 -8.55 -22.96
C GLY A 62 4.25 -9.36 -21.65
N GLN A 63 5.24 -10.23 -21.39
CA GLN A 63 5.30 -10.99 -20.14
C GLN A 63 5.61 -10.08 -18.94
N GLU A 64 5.02 -10.39 -17.77
CA GLU A 64 5.23 -9.67 -16.52
C GLU A 64 5.79 -10.62 -15.45
N PRO A 65 7.11 -10.91 -15.46
CA PRO A 65 7.68 -12.03 -14.73
C PRO A 65 7.37 -12.04 -13.23
N VAL A 66 7.30 -10.87 -12.58
CA VAL A 66 6.98 -10.79 -11.16
C VAL A 66 5.50 -11.08 -10.90
N ARG A 67 4.59 -10.65 -11.78
CA ARG A 67 3.17 -10.99 -11.67
C ARG A 67 2.96 -12.47 -11.90
N ASP A 68 3.58 -13.02 -12.94
CA ASP A 68 3.49 -14.43 -13.29
C ASP A 68 4.01 -15.30 -12.14
N TRP A 69 5.20 -14.95 -11.61
CA TRP A 69 5.77 -15.61 -10.43
C TRP A 69 4.88 -15.50 -9.18
N LEU A 70 4.27 -14.34 -8.91
CA LEU A 70 3.32 -14.21 -7.79
C LEU A 70 2.13 -15.16 -7.97
N ASN A 71 1.61 -15.30 -9.20
CA ASN A 71 0.48 -16.18 -9.47
C ASN A 71 0.80 -17.67 -9.28
N GLU A 72 2.07 -18.07 -9.41
CA GLU A 72 2.55 -19.44 -9.17
C GLU A 72 2.68 -19.81 -7.68
N LEU A 73 2.74 -18.82 -6.77
CA LEU A 73 2.82 -19.06 -5.33
C LEU A 73 1.50 -19.60 -4.76
N SER A 74 1.55 -20.26 -3.59
CA SER A 74 0.33 -20.58 -2.84
C SER A 74 -0.38 -19.30 -2.38
N ARG A 75 -1.69 -19.38 -2.12
CA ARG A 75 -2.47 -18.20 -1.67
C ARG A 75 -1.94 -17.60 -0.37
N GLU A 76 -1.38 -18.42 0.51
CA GLU A 76 -0.74 -17.99 1.75
C GLU A 76 0.53 -17.20 1.47
N ASP A 77 1.40 -17.73 0.60
CA ASP A 77 2.68 -17.08 0.25
C ASP A 77 2.41 -15.79 -0.57
N GLN A 78 1.43 -15.78 -1.47
CA GLN A 78 0.95 -14.56 -2.16
C GLN A 78 0.55 -13.46 -1.18
N LYS A 79 -0.21 -13.80 -0.14
CA LYS A 79 -0.65 -12.83 0.89
C LYS A 79 0.52 -12.28 1.70
N VAL A 80 1.54 -13.09 1.99
CA VAL A 80 2.74 -12.64 2.69
C VAL A 80 3.51 -11.64 1.83
N VAL A 81 3.84 -12.02 0.59
CA VAL A 81 4.61 -11.14 -0.31
C VAL A 81 3.83 -9.86 -0.62
N GLY A 82 2.53 -9.95 -0.93
CA GLY A 82 1.69 -8.80 -1.20
C GLY A 82 1.61 -7.82 -0.02
N ARG A 83 1.57 -8.33 1.23
CA ARG A 83 1.60 -7.50 2.43
C ARG A 83 2.92 -6.77 2.60
N ASP A 84 4.04 -7.43 2.31
CA ASP A 84 5.37 -6.81 2.44
C ASP A 84 5.61 -5.77 1.35
N ILE A 85 5.13 -6.01 0.12
CA ILE A 85 5.08 -5.01 -0.94
C ILE A 85 4.23 -3.81 -0.50
N ALA A 86 3.04 -4.05 0.05
CA ALA A 86 2.17 -2.98 0.54
C ALA A 86 2.85 -2.15 1.64
N ARG A 87 3.59 -2.78 2.58
CA ARG A 87 4.39 -2.03 3.57
C ARG A 87 5.34 -1.04 2.93
N VAL A 88 5.98 -1.40 1.82
CA VAL A 88 6.85 -0.51 1.06
C VAL A 88 6.05 0.60 0.35
N GLN A 89 4.89 0.30 -0.22
CA GLN A 89 4.04 1.29 -0.89
C GLN A 89 3.48 2.35 0.08
N PHE A 90 3.05 1.96 1.28
CA PHE A 90 2.43 2.85 2.26
C PHE A 90 3.41 3.48 3.25
N GLY A 91 4.58 2.86 3.46
CA GLY A 91 5.50 3.20 4.54
C GLY A 91 6.91 3.56 4.07
N TRP A 92 7.08 3.99 2.82
CA TRP A 92 8.40 4.36 2.32
C TRP A 92 8.99 5.57 3.08
N PRO A 93 10.26 5.51 3.51
CA PRO A 93 11.19 4.38 3.50
C PRO A 93 10.99 3.42 4.69
N VAL A 94 10.93 2.10 4.45
CA VAL A 94 10.65 1.10 5.49
C VAL A 94 11.91 0.62 6.24
N GLY A 95 13.02 0.41 5.54
CA GLY A 95 14.25 -0.16 6.11
C GLY A 95 14.16 -1.66 6.45
N LEU A 96 15.21 -2.16 7.12
CA LEU A 96 15.31 -3.57 7.52
C LEU A 96 14.32 -3.92 8.65
N PRO A 97 13.83 -5.17 8.73
CA PRO A 97 14.22 -6.32 7.91
C PRO A 97 13.49 -6.42 6.56
N VAL A 98 12.43 -5.62 6.34
CA VAL A 98 11.50 -5.76 5.21
C VAL A 98 12.09 -5.27 3.89
N CYS A 99 12.85 -4.17 3.91
CA CYS A 99 13.38 -3.55 2.71
C CYS A 99 14.87 -3.25 2.83
N ARG A 100 15.65 -3.55 1.79
CA ARG A 100 17.10 -3.34 1.78
C ARG A 100 17.56 -2.71 0.46
N PRO A 101 18.42 -1.68 0.48
CA PRO A 101 19.07 -1.19 -0.73
C PRO A 101 20.12 -2.20 -1.24
N LEU A 102 20.14 -2.41 -2.55
CA LEU A 102 21.10 -3.29 -3.24
C LEU A 102 22.19 -2.52 -4.01
N GLY A 103 22.11 -1.19 -4.02
CA GLY A 103 22.98 -0.32 -4.81
C GLY A 103 22.45 -0.11 -6.24
N GLY A 104 22.99 0.89 -6.94
CA GLY A 104 22.58 1.20 -8.33
C GLY A 104 21.13 1.66 -8.47
N GLY A 105 20.50 2.14 -7.38
CA GLY A 105 19.08 2.52 -7.35
C GLY A 105 18.10 1.33 -7.24
N LEU A 106 18.61 0.12 -7.00
CA LEU A 106 17.79 -1.07 -6.76
C LEU A 106 17.61 -1.38 -5.28
N TRP A 107 16.47 -1.98 -4.98
CA TRP A 107 16.05 -2.38 -3.64
C TRP A 107 15.42 -3.77 -3.69
N GLU A 108 15.44 -4.46 -2.55
CA GLU A 108 14.68 -5.71 -2.36
C GLU A 108 13.61 -5.55 -1.29
N VAL A 109 12.44 -6.12 -1.52
CA VAL A 109 11.47 -6.51 -0.49
C VAL A 109 11.80 -7.93 -0.05
N ARG A 110 11.88 -8.16 1.26
CA ARG A 110 12.19 -9.44 1.87
C ARG A 110 10.96 -9.98 2.58
N SER A 111 10.57 -11.20 2.21
CA SER A 111 9.38 -11.87 2.74
C SER A 111 9.73 -13.26 3.26
N THR A 112 9.54 -13.47 4.57
CA THR A 112 9.65 -14.80 5.18
C THR A 112 8.34 -15.55 4.99
N LEU A 113 8.35 -16.55 4.12
CA LEU A 113 7.21 -17.37 3.77
C LEU A 113 6.84 -18.34 4.91
N LYS A 114 5.63 -18.92 4.86
CA LYS A 114 5.15 -19.84 5.91
C LYS A 114 6.03 -21.08 6.07
N SER A 115 6.60 -21.53 4.96
CA SER A 115 7.56 -22.64 4.87
C SER A 115 8.97 -22.31 5.35
N ARG A 116 9.19 -21.12 5.96
CA ARG A 116 10.51 -20.58 6.35
C ARG A 116 11.48 -20.36 5.17
N ARG A 117 10.95 -20.36 3.95
CA ARG A 117 11.68 -19.93 2.75
C ARG A 117 11.67 -18.41 2.66
N GLU A 118 12.68 -17.84 2.03
CA GLU A 118 12.81 -16.39 1.86
C GLU A 118 12.48 -16.00 0.42
N ALA A 119 11.39 -15.25 0.22
CA ALA A 119 11.05 -14.63 -1.05
C ALA A 119 11.66 -13.23 -1.16
N ARG A 120 12.06 -12.86 -2.37
CA ARG A 120 12.60 -11.54 -2.68
C ARG A 120 11.95 -10.97 -3.92
N VAL A 121 11.56 -9.71 -3.83
CA VAL A 121 11.08 -8.91 -4.97
C VAL A 121 12.03 -7.75 -5.15
N LEU A 122 12.73 -7.72 -6.28
CA LEU A 122 13.65 -6.67 -6.67
C LEU A 122 12.88 -5.58 -7.39
N PHE A 123 13.09 -4.33 -6.98
CA PHE A 123 12.40 -3.18 -7.54
C PHE A 123 13.30 -1.95 -7.63
N GLY A 124 12.86 -0.97 -8.42
CA GLY A 124 13.46 0.35 -8.51
C GLY A 124 12.40 1.46 -8.53
N PHE A 125 12.83 2.70 -8.36
CA PHE A 125 11.98 3.88 -8.50
C PHE A 125 12.07 4.47 -9.90
N TYR A 126 10.92 4.79 -10.48
CA TYR A 126 10.82 5.53 -11.74
C TYR A 126 9.53 6.35 -11.72
N GLU A 127 9.61 7.65 -12.04
CA GLU A 127 8.45 8.56 -12.13
C GLU A 127 7.49 8.51 -10.93
N GLY A 128 8.02 8.47 -9.71
CA GLY A 128 7.21 8.41 -8.48
C GLY A 128 6.51 7.07 -8.24
N MET A 129 6.88 6.02 -8.97
CA MET A 129 6.33 4.67 -8.86
C MET A 129 7.39 3.66 -8.44
N LEU A 130 6.95 2.58 -7.80
CA LEU A 130 7.73 1.36 -7.62
C LEU A 130 7.58 0.50 -8.88
N ILE A 131 8.70 0.06 -9.45
CA ILE A 131 8.71 -0.87 -10.58
C ILE A 131 9.24 -2.20 -10.09
N ALA A 132 8.40 -3.23 -10.02
CA ALA A 132 8.80 -4.59 -9.70
C ALA A 132 9.46 -5.25 -10.92
N LEU A 133 10.76 -5.55 -10.81
CA LEU A 133 11.62 -5.93 -11.93
C LEU A 133 11.83 -7.44 -12.01
N HIS A 134 12.07 -8.08 -10.87
CA HIS A 134 12.40 -9.50 -10.79
C HIS A 134 12.02 -10.06 -9.43
N ALA A 135 11.68 -11.34 -9.34
CA ALA A 135 11.33 -11.97 -8.07
C ALA A 135 11.70 -13.44 -8.07
N PHE A 136 12.03 -13.96 -6.88
CA PHE A 136 12.43 -15.35 -6.72
C PHE A 136 12.29 -15.81 -5.26
N ILE A 137 12.17 -17.13 -5.07
CA ILE A 137 12.41 -17.75 -3.77
C ILE A 137 13.90 -18.08 -3.69
N LYS A 138 14.56 -17.51 -2.69
CA LYS A 138 15.99 -17.66 -2.47
C LYS A 138 16.32 -19.14 -2.22
N LYS A 139 17.19 -19.72 -3.06
CA LYS A 139 17.71 -21.09 -2.88
C LYS A 139 19.01 -21.14 -2.07
N THR A 140 19.77 -20.05 -2.03
CA THR A 140 21.10 -19.94 -1.38
C THR A 140 21.12 -18.81 -0.34
N GLN A 141 22.23 -18.52 0.36
CA GLN A 141 22.26 -17.49 1.42
C GLN A 141 22.54 -16.05 0.93
N LYS A 142 22.99 -15.86 -0.31
CA LYS A 142 23.20 -14.53 -0.93
C LYS A 142 22.24 -14.35 -2.11
N THR A 143 21.92 -13.11 -2.47
CA THR A 143 21.28 -12.82 -3.78
C THR A 143 22.24 -13.33 -4.85
N PRO A 144 21.85 -14.28 -5.72
CA PRO A 144 22.68 -14.68 -6.84
C PRO A 144 23.02 -13.45 -7.71
N ALA A 145 24.27 -13.36 -8.19
CA ALA A 145 24.71 -12.21 -8.97
C ALA A 145 23.84 -12.02 -10.22
N ASP A 146 23.42 -13.12 -10.84
CA ASP A 146 22.62 -13.14 -12.05
C ASP A 146 21.23 -12.50 -11.86
N ASP A 147 20.57 -12.75 -10.71
CA ASP A 147 19.26 -12.15 -10.39
C ASP A 147 19.38 -10.62 -10.24
N LEU A 148 20.49 -10.15 -9.67
CA LEU A 148 20.75 -8.72 -9.51
C LEU A 148 21.08 -8.05 -10.84
N GLU A 149 21.92 -8.67 -11.67
CA GLU A 149 22.26 -8.13 -12.99
C GLU A 149 21.03 -8.09 -13.90
N LEU A 150 20.17 -9.12 -13.86
CA LEU A 150 18.90 -9.12 -14.60
C LEU A 150 17.98 -7.97 -14.17
N ALA A 151 17.86 -7.72 -12.86
CA ALA A 151 17.08 -6.59 -12.36
C ALA A 151 17.68 -5.24 -12.80
N LYS A 152 19.02 -5.10 -12.81
CA LYS A 152 19.69 -3.89 -13.31
C LYS A 152 19.41 -3.67 -14.80
N GLN A 153 19.47 -4.72 -15.61
CA GLN A 153 19.18 -4.65 -17.03
C GLN A 153 17.74 -4.16 -17.26
N ARG A 154 16.75 -4.79 -16.62
CA ARG A 154 15.34 -4.39 -16.72
C ARG A 154 15.12 -2.94 -16.26
N MET A 155 15.84 -2.49 -15.23
CA MET A 155 15.76 -1.09 -14.79
C MET A 155 16.34 -0.10 -15.80
N LYS A 156 17.34 -0.50 -16.59
CA LYS A 156 17.84 0.33 -17.70
C LYS A 156 16.78 0.44 -18.80
N GLU A 157 16.10 -0.66 -19.13
CA GLU A 157 15.02 -0.69 -20.12
C GLU A 157 13.81 0.18 -19.71
N VAL A 158 13.56 0.35 -18.41
CA VAL A 158 12.52 1.29 -17.92
C VAL A 158 12.91 2.75 -18.15
N ARG A 159 14.21 3.05 -18.13
CA ARG A 159 14.75 4.42 -18.22
C ARG A 159 15.15 4.84 -19.63
N SER A 160 15.15 3.91 -20.58
CA SER A 160 15.46 4.13 -21.99
C SER A 160 14.21 4.57 -22.75
#